data_AF-A0A8J6Z060-F1
#
_entry.id   AF-A0A8J6Z060-F1
#
_cell.length_a   1.000
_cell.length_b   1.000
_cell.length_c   1.000
_cell.angle_alpha   90.00
_cell.angle_beta   90.00
_cell.angle_gamma   90.00
#
_symmetry.space_group_name_H-M   'P 1'
#
loop_
_entity.id
_entity.type
_entity.pdbx_description
1 polymer ?
#
loop_
_entity_poly.entity_id
_entity_poly.type
_entity_poly.pdbx_seq_one_letter_code
_entity_poly.pdbx_strand_id
1 'polypeptide(L)'
;MTAYIKIAAMITLCMFIPPVGWLFMHKYSTFDRKTNVVLAAACLAFFVYANISAGNMQNILGSKEGFEQTMTPEQFREKFNASAKKLAPNLGIEIATPLTVANETFSYEFTPKLKIVGAVDGEKITALKIFTEPTTKDESFQTINVLGLLIATLNPELDIDDRSEVLRDLRMLKEVSTEGSYDWTTTRGRIKYSVHADNGKVVFTAAESDSNG
;
A
#
# COMPACT_ATOMS: atom_id res chain seq x y z
N MET A 1 -41.43 -16.94 19.52
CA MET A 1 -40.85 -17.40 18.23
C MET A 1 -40.42 -16.24 17.34
N THR A 2 -41.24 -15.18 17.19
CA THR A 2 -40.94 -13.97 16.41
C THR A 2 -39.74 -13.14 16.90
N ALA A 3 -39.41 -13.16 18.20
CA ALA A 3 -38.23 -12.45 18.73
C ALA A 3 -36.90 -13.09 18.30
N TYR A 4 -36.81 -14.43 18.29
CA TYR A 4 -35.60 -15.16 17.90
C TYR A 4 -35.27 -15.02 16.41
N ILE A 5 -36.30 -15.00 15.56
CA ILE A 5 -36.13 -14.79 14.11
C ILE A 5 -35.58 -13.38 13.82
N LYS A 6 -36.01 -12.36 14.57
CA LYS A 6 -35.50 -10.99 14.44
C LYS A 6 -34.04 -10.86 14.88
N ILE A 7 -33.66 -11.52 15.98
CA ILE A 7 -32.29 -11.54 16.47
C ILE A 7 -31.37 -12.24 15.47
N ALA A 8 -31.78 -13.40 14.94
CA ALA A 8 -31.02 -14.12 13.93
C ALA A 8 -30.83 -13.29 12.66
N ALA A 9 -31.89 -12.64 12.15
CA ALA A 9 -31.80 -11.77 10.97
C ALA A 9 -30.89 -10.55 11.21
N MET A 10 -30.92 -9.94 12.39
CA MET A 10 -30.03 -8.82 12.75
C MET A 10 -28.56 -9.25 12.82
N ILE A 11 -28.28 -10.41 13.41
CA ILE A 11 -26.93 -10.96 13.51
C ILE A 11 -26.39 -11.24 12.10
N THR A 12 -27.19 -11.83 11.21
CA THR A 12 -26.81 -12.05 9.82
C THR A 12 -26.55 -10.72 9.11
N LEU A 13 -27.42 -9.71 9.26
CA LEU A 13 -27.23 -8.41 8.60
C LEU A 13 -25.97 -7.67 9.09
N CYS A 14 -25.64 -7.79 10.38
CA CYS A 14 -24.45 -7.20 10.98
C CYS A 14 -23.15 -7.88 10.53
N MET A 15 -23.20 -9.17 10.17
CA MET A 15 -22.03 -9.88 9.63
C MET A 15 -21.72 -9.51 8.18
N PHE A 16 -22.72 -9.19 7.37
CA PHE A 16 -22.52 -8.94 5.93
C PHE A 16 -22.33 -7.47 5.55
N ILE A 17 -22.87 -6.51 6.33
CA ILE A 17 -22.78 -5.09 6.00
C ILE A 17 -22.64 -4.24 7.29
N PRO A 18 -21.42 -4.08 7.84
CA PRO A 18 -21.20 -3.43 9.13
C PRO A 18 -21.79 -2.01 9.26
N PRO A 19 -21.72 -1.11 8.25
CA PRO A 19 -22.31 0.22 8.35
C PRO A 19 -23.85 0.20 8.39
N VAL A 20 -24.47 -0.73 7.68
CA VAL A 20 -25.93 -0.86 7.59
C VAL A 20 -26.48 -1.53 8.85
N GLY A 21 -25.76 -2.50 9.42
CA GLY A 21 -26.10 -3.13 10.70
C GLY A 21 -26.20 -2.11 11.85
N TRP A 22 -25.32 -1.12 11.89
CA TRP A 22 -25.35 -0.08 12.92
C TRP A 22 -26.57 0.84 12.80
N LEU A 23 -26.91 1.29 11.59
CA LEU A 23 -28.11 2.09 11.33
C LEU A 23 -29.40 1.32 11.64
N PHE A 24 -29.43 0.02 11.35
CA PHE A 24 -30.59 -0.84 11.63
C PHE A 24 -30.77 -1.07 13.14
N MET A 25 -29.67 -1.31 13.87
CA MET A 25 -29.66 -1.40 15.34
C MET A 25 -30.20 -0.11 15.97
N HIS A 26 -29.78 1.06 15.50
CA HIS A 26 -30.22 2.32 16.11
C HIS A 26 -31.70 2.65 15.83
N LYS A 27 -32.24 2.25 14.66
CA LYS A 27 -33.62 2.60 14.25
C LYS A 27 -34.68 1.56 14.67
N TYR A 28 -34.29 0.29 14.83
CA TYR A 28 -35.24 -0.82 15.04
C TYR A 28 -35.02 -1.64 16.31
N SER A 29 -33.98 -1.33 17.11
CA SER A 29 -33.76 -2.01 18.39
C SER A 29 -34.78 -1.56 19.43
N THR A 30 -35.56 -2.51 19.93
CA THR A 30 -36.38 -2.36 21.16
C THR A 30 -35.58 -2.69 22.42
N PHE A 31 -34.26 -2.88 22.29
CA PHE A 31 -33.40 -3.29 23.38
C PHE A 31 -32.83 -2.09 24.14
N ASP A 32 -32.73 -2.24 25.46
CA ASP A 32 -32.05 -1.27 26.33
C ASP A 32 -30.59 -1.07 25.90
N ARG A 33 -30.06 0.13 26.14
CA ARG A 33 -28.71 0.60 25.79
C ARG A 33 -27.62 -0.38 26.20
N LYS A 34 -27.77 -1.04 27.35
CA LYS A 34 -26.83 -2.06 27.85
C LYS A 34 -26.75 -3.27 26.92
N THR A 35 -27.89 -3.74 26.41
CA THR A 35 -27.97 -4.89 25.52
C THR A 35 -27.38 -4.57 24.14
N ASN A 36 -27.59 -3.34 23.64
CA ASN A 36 -26.98 -2.90 22.38
C ASN A 36 -25.45 -2.83 22.47
N VAL A 37 -24.89 -2.38 23.60
CA VAL A 37 -23.43 -2.36 23.82
C VAL A 37 -22.85 -3.77 23.88
N VAL A 38 -23.50 -4.69 24.60
CA VAL A 38 -23.06 -6.10 24.68
C VAL A 38 -23.10 -6.77 23.30
N LEU A 39 -24.15 -6.51 22.52
CA LEU A 39 -24.28 -7.07 21.17
C LEU A 39 -23.23 -6.51 20.20
N ALA A 40 -22.95 -5.20 20.27
CA ALA A 40 -21.89 -4.58 19.47
C ALA A 40 -20.50 -5.14 19.81
N ALA A 41 -20.20 -5.33 21.10
CA ALA A 41 -18.95 -5.95 21.55
C ALA A 41 -18.83 -7.40 21.07
N ALA A 42 -19.93 -8.17 21.11
CA ALA A 42 -19.96 -9.54 20.60
C ALA A 42 -19.74 -9.61 19.08
N CYS A 43 -20.35 -8.71 18.30
CA CYS A 43 -20.11 -8.61 16.86
C CYS A 43 -18.66 -8.26 16.55
N LEU A 44 -18.06 -7.32 17.29
CA LEU A 44 -16.66 -6.95 17.13
C LEU A 44 -15.73 -8.12 17.45
N ALA A 45 -15.97 -8.82 18.56
CA ALA A 45 -15.19 -9.99 18.94
C ALA A 45 -15.30 -11.12 17.91
N PHE A 46 -16.50 -11.35 17.35
CA PHE A 46 -16.71 -12.36 16.32
C PHE A 46 -16.06 -11.96 15.00
N PHE A 47 -16.10 -10.68 14.62
CA PHE A 47 -15.40 -10.16 13.45
C PHE A 47 -13.88 -10.36 13.60
N VAL A 48 -13.31 -10.01 14.75
CA VAL A 48 -11.89 -10.23 15.05
C VAL A 48 -11.56 -11.72 14.99
N TYR A 49 -12.35 -12.57 15.63
CA TYR A 49 -12.14 -14.01 15.64
C TYR A 49 -12.23 -14.64 14.23
N ALA A 50 -13.25 -14.27 13.45
CA ALA A 50 -13.44 -14.78 12.09
C ALA A 50 -12.25 -14.42 11.20
N ASN A 51 -11.77 -13.18 11.26
CA ASN A 51 -10.58 -12.74 10.52
C ASN A 51 -9.30 -13.44 10.99
N ILE A 52 -9.12 -13.67 12.30
CA ILE A 52 -8.00 -14.46 12.84
C ILE A 52 -8.05 -15.91 12.32
N SER A 53 -9.22 -16.54 12.36
CA SER A 53 -9.41 -17.94 11.93
C SER A 53 -9.24 -18.15 10.42
N ALA A 54 -9.49 -17.11 9.61
CA ALA A 54 -9.32 -17.13 8.16
C ALA A 54 -7.87 -16.88 7.70
N GLY A 55 -6.93 -16.68 8.63
CA GLY A 55 -5.54 -16.35 8.30
C GLY A 55 -5.30 -14.88 7.94
N ASN A 56 -6.32 -14.02 8.01
CA ASN A 56 -6.24 -12.58 7.70
C ASN A 56 -5.68 -11.75 8.89
N MET A 57 -4.66 -12.26 9.60
CA MET A 57 -4.05 -11.54 10.72
C MET A 57 -3.35 -10.25 10.29
N GLN A 58 -2.83 -10.19 9.05
CA GLN A 58 -2.12 -9.03 8.52
C GLN A 58 -3.03 -7.80 8.31
N ASN A 59 -4.32 -8.01 7.97
CA ASN A 59 -5.30 -6.93 7.78
C ASN A 59 -5.74 -6.28 9.10
N ILE A 60 -5.53 -6.94 10.26
CA ILE A 60 -5.91 -6.43 11.59
C ILE A 60 -4.73 -5.80 12.32
N LEU A 61 -3.50 -6.28 12.10
CA LEU A 61 -2.32 -5.83 12.85
C LEU A 61 -1.40 -4.91 12.06
N GLY A 62 -1.66 -4.68 10.77
CA GLY A 62 -0.73 -4.01 9.87
C GLY A 62 0.52 -4.86 9.67
N SER A 63 1.08 -4.88 8.45
CA SER A 63 2.36 -5.54 8.23
C SER A 63 3.43 -4.86 9.11
N LYS A 64 3.92 -5.59 10.12
CA LYS A 64 4.93 -5.09 11.06
C LYS A 64 6.32 -4.94 10.44
N GLU A 65 6.51 -5.51 9.26
CA GLU A 65 7.73 -5.41 8.48
C GLU A 65 7.52 -4.32 7.43
N GLY A 66 8.02 -3.13 7.73
CA GLY A 66 8.25 -2.10 6.72
C GLY A 66 9.73 -1.99 6.48
N PHE A 67 10.09 -1.82 5.20
CA PHE A 67 11.42 -1.91 4.61
C PHE A 67 12.06 -3.24 5.03
N GLU A 68 12.29 -4.17 4.11
CA GLU A 68 13.29 -5.19 4.42
C GLU A 68 14.65 -4.47 4.54
N GLN A 69 14.95 -3.92 5.73
CA GLN A 69 16.12 -3.09 6.10
C GLN A 69 17.44 -3.84 6.03
N THR A 70 17.47 -4.91 5.27
CA THR A 70 18.61 -5.79 5.05
C THR A 70 18.92 -5.96 3.58
N MET A 71 18.12 -5.40 2.67
CA MET A 71 18.35 -5.62 1.25
C MET A 71 19.51 -4.78 0.72
N THR A 72 20.48 -5.45 0.08
CA THR A 72 21.51 -4.79 -0.73
C THR A 72 20.92 -4.33 -2.07
N PRO A 73 21.59 -3.42 -2.80
CA PRO A 73 21.18 -3.06 -4.17
C PRO A 73 20.97 -4.26 -5.10
N GLU A 74 21.79 -5.30 -4.99
CA GLU A 74 21.66 -6.54 -5.76
C GLU A 74 20.41 -7.32 -5.39
N GLN A 75 20.13 -7.46 -4.08
CA GLN A 75 18.93 -8.14 -3.61
C GLN A 75 17.65 -7.39 -4.01
N PHE A 76 17.67 -6.05 -3.91
CA PHE A 76 16.58 -5.22 -4.44
C PHE A 76 16.36 -5.49 -5.92
N ARG A 77 17.42 -5.46 -6.73
CA ARG A 77 17.36 -5.73 -8.17
C ARG A 77 16.73 -7.09 -8.46
N GLU A 78 17.16 -8.13 -7.76
CA GLU A 78 16.62 -9.49 -7.92
C GLU A 78 15.14 -9.57 -7.57
N LYS A 79 14.73 -9.02 -6.41
CA LYS A 79 13.34 -9.02 -5.96
C LYS A 79 12.43 -8.17 -6.84
N PHE A 80 12.91 -7.01 -7.26
CA PHE A 80 12.19 -6.12 -8.18
C PHE A 80 11.96 -6.81 -9.53
N ASN A 81 13.00 -7.43 -10.09
CA ASN A 81 12.89 -8.15 -11.37
C ASN A 81 12.00 -9.39 -11.28
N ALA A 82 12.04 -10.11 -10.17
CA ALA A 82 11.12 -11.22 -9.92
C ALA A 82 9.66 -10.73 -9.86
N SER A 83 9.42 -9.62 -9.16
CA SER A 83 8.10 -8.97 -9.07
C SER A 83 7.63 -8.48 -10.44
N ALA A 84 8.52 -7.86 -11.22
CA ALA A 84 8.23 -7.39 -12.57
C ALA A 84 7.83 -8.55 -13.50
N LYS A 85 8.57 -9.65 -13.51
CA LYS A 85 8.22 -10.83 -14.32
C LYS A 85 6.85 -11.41 -13.95
N LYS A 86 6.49 -11.37 -12.66
CA LYS A 86 5.23 -11.92 -12.14
C LYS A 86 4.03 -11.01 -12.37
N LEU A 87 4.19 -9.71 -12.11
CA LEU A 87 3.08 -8.75 -12.04
C LEU A 87 2.98 -7.83 -13.27
N ALA A 88 4.10 -7.72 -13.99
CA ALA A 88 4.52 -6.75 -15.02
C ALA A 88 5.14 -7.40 -16.27
N PRO A 89 4.73 -8.57 -16.81
CA PRO A 89 5.51 -9.27 -17.83
C PRO A 89 5.72 -8.45 -19.12
N ASN A 90 4.81 -7.52 -19.41
CA ASN A 90 4.85 -6.66 -20.59
C ASN A 90 5.58 -5.33 -20.36
N LEU A 91 6.10 -5.06 -19.15
CA LEU A 91 6.76 -3.79 -18.83
C LEU A 91 8.12 -3.63 -19.53
N GLY A 92 8.60 -4.65 -20.27
CA GLY A 92 9.75 -4.53 -21.17
C GLY A 92 11.04 -4.10 -20.48
N ILE A 93 11.19 -4.43 -19.19
CA ILE A 93 12.35 -4.03 -18.38
C ILE A 93 13.54 -4.86 -18.83
N GLU A 94 14.26 -4.40 -19.86
CA GLU A 94 15.55 -4.96 -20.22
C GLU A 94 16.61 -4.50 -19.22
N ILE A 95 17.38 -5.47 -18.71
CA ILE A 95 18.44 -5.31 -17.72
C ILE A 95 19.64 -4.65 -18.42
N ALA A 96 19.57 -3.35 -18.71
CA ALA A 96 20.57 -2.70 -19.56
C ALA A 96 21.59 -1.85 -18.81
N THR A 97 21.35 -1.46 -17.54
CA THR A 97 22.29 -0.60 -16.82
C THR A 97 23.09 -1.37 -15.78
N PRO A 98 24.44 -1.28 -15.76
CA PRO A 98 25.21 -1.74 -14.63
C PRO A 98 24.75 -0.98 -13.39
N LEU A 99 24.70 -1.69 -12.26
CA LEU A 99 24.47 -1.06 -10.97
C LEU A 99 25.64 -0.11 -10.71
N THR A 100 25.47 1.17 -11.02
CA THR A 100 26.50 2.18 -10.75
C THR A 100 26.42 2.51 -9.27
N VAL A 101 27.20 1.80 -8.45
CA VAL A 101 27.43 2.16 -7.06
C VAL A 101 28.49 3.25 -7.05
N ALA A 102 28.06 4.50 -7.01
CA ALA A 102 28.94 5.65 -6.90
C ALA A 102 28.42 6.54 -5.78
N ASN A 103 29.30 6.93 -4.86
CA ASN A 103 28.99 7.82 -3.74
C ASN A 103 27.71 7.41 -2.99
N GLU A 104 27.67 6.18 -2.46
CA GLU A 104 26.56 5.73 -1.58
C GLU A 104 25.18 5.72 -2.26
N THR A 105 25.13 5.63 -3.59
CA THR A 105 23.88 5.53 -4.35
C THR A 105 23.96 4.47 -5.44
N PHE A 106 22.81 3.91 -5.82
CA PHE A 106 22.66 3.11 -7.03
C PHE A 106 21.49 3.63 -7.87
N SER A 107 21.49 3.33 -9.16
CA SER A 107 20.43 3.73 -10.09
C SER A 107 19.95 2.55 -10.93
N TYR A 108 18.64 2.53 -11.22
CA TYR A 108 17.98 1.61 -12.12
C TYR A 108 17.18 2.44 -13.12
N GLU A 109 17.61 2.49 -14.38
CA GLU A 109 16.97 3.28 -15.43
C GLU A 109 16.04 2.42 -16.29
N PHE A 110 14.79 2.85 -16.47
CA PHE A 110 13.79 2.20 -17.31
C PHE A 110 13.66 2.92 -18.65
N THR A 111 13.65 4.25 -18.61
CA THR A 111 13.65 5.14 -19.78
C THR A 111 14.42 6.42 -19.40
N PRO A 112 14.77 7.29 -20.36
CA PRO A 112 15.39 8.59 -20.06
C PRO A 112 14.57 9.48 -19.11
N LYS A 113 13.27 9.19 -18.95
CA LYS A 113 12.31 9.93 -18.12
C LYS A 113 11.75 9.09 -16.97
N LEU A 114 12.31 7.91 -16.68
CA LEU A 114 11.85 7.05 -15.60
C LEU A 114 13.02 6.24 -15.04
N LYS A 115 13.40 6.53 -13.80
CA LYS A 115 14.47 5.81 -13.09
C LYS A 115 14.20 5.70 -11.60
N ILE A 116 14.73 4.66 -10.98
CA ILE A 116 14.86 4.53 -9.53
C ILE A 116 16.30 4.89 -9.14
N VAL A 117 16.46 5.66 -8.08
CA VAL A 117 17.74 5.90 -7.41
C VAL A 117 17.59 5.47 -5.96
N GLY A 118 18.46 4.59 -5.49
CA GLY A 118 18.53 4.22 -4.08
C GLY A 118 19.71 4.86 -3.38
N ALA A 119 19.48 5.35 -2.17
CA ALA A 119 20.53 5.71 -1.23
C ALA A 119 20.94 4.47 -0.43
N VAL A 120 22.24 4.34 -0.18
CA VAL A 120 22.87 3.20 0.48
C VAL A 120 23.69 3.71 1.66
N ASP A 121 23.53 3.10 2.83
CA ASP A 121 24.42 3.29 3.98
C ASP A 121 25.17 1.98 4.23
N GLY A 122 26.48 2.00 4.02
CA GLY A 122 27.31 0.79 3.92
C GLY A 122 26.89 -0.07 2.72
N GLU A 123 26.18 -1.17 3.00
CA GLU A 123 25.66 -2.12 1.97
C GLU A 123 24.12 -2.12 1.90
N LYS A 124 23.45 -1.32 2.73
CA LYS A 124 21.99 -1.40 2.91
C LYS A 124 21.30 -0.22 2.29
N ILE A 125 20.20 -0.49 1.59
CA ILE A 125 19.35 0.57 1.06
C ILE A 125 18.64 1.28 2.23
N THR A 126 18.69 2.61 2.25
CA THR A 126 18.01 3.45 3.26
C THR A 126 16.82 4.22 2.70
N ALA A 127 16.86 4.54 1.42
CA ALA A 127 15.77 5.21 0.72
C ALA A 127 15.77 4.87 -0.76
N LEU A 128 14.59 4.86 -1.38
CA LEU A 128 14.41 4.72 -2.82
C LEU A 128 13.62 5.90 -3.36
N LYS A 129 14.09 6.46 -4.47
CA LYS A 129 13.45 7.57 -5.16
C LYS A 129 13.15 7.18 -6.59
N ILE A 130 11.91 7.30 -7.04
CA ILE A 130 11.56 7.25 -8.47
C ILE A 130 11.56 8.68 -8.98
N PHE A 131 12.33 8.93 -10.02
CA PHE A 131 12.31 10.18 -10.78
C PHE A 131 11.60 9.94 -12.09
N THR A 132 10.58 10.74 -12.38
CA THR A 132 9.87 10.66 -13.65
C THR A 132 9.34 11.99 -14.14
N GLU A 133 9.26 12.13 -15.46
CA GLU A 133 8.68 13.29 -16.14
C GLU A 133 7.78 12.79 -17.27
N PRO A 134 6.63 12.17 -16.95
CA PRO A 134 5.77 11.57 -17.96
C PRO A 134 5.11 12.67 -18.78
N THR A 135 5.16 12.56 -20.11
CA THR A 135 4.56 13.49 -21.08
C THR A 135 3.36 12.88 -21.81
N THR A 136 3.16 11.58 -21.68
CA THR A 136 2.08 10.81 -22.31
C THR A 136 1.34 9.97 -21.28
N LYS A 137 0.13 9.50 -21.65
CA LYS A 137 -0.63 8.56 -20.81
C LYS A 137 0.11 7.24 -20.62
N ASP A 138 0.78 6.74 -21.65
CA ASP A 138 1.53 5.48 -21.57
C ASP A 138 2.72 5.59 -20.62
N GLU A 139 3.47 6.70 -20.68
CA GLU A 139 4.53 7.00 -19.70
C GLU A 139 3.96 7.12 -18.27
N SER A 140 2.77 7.70 -18.12
CA SER A 140 2.09 7.80 -16.81
C SER A 140 1.70 6.43 -16.27
N PHE A 141 1.18 5.54 -17.13
CA PHE A 141 0.86 4.15 -16.76
C PHE A 141 2.12 3.36 -16.40
N GLN A 142 3.22 3.54 -17.14
CA GLN A 142 4.51 2.93 -16.81
C GLN A 142 4.99 3.37 -15.42
N THR A 143 4.89 4.67 -15.11
CA THR A 143 5.21 5.20 -13.78
C THR A 143 4.39 4.53 -12.69
N ILE A 144 3.05 4.46 -12.83
CA ILE A 144 2.19 3.81 -11.85
C ILE A 144 2.58 2.34 -11.65
N ASN A 145 2.89 1.63 -12.73
CA ASN A 145 3.32 0.23 -12.63
C ASN A 145 4.66 0.09 -11.90
N VAL A 146 5.64 0.95 -12.17
CA VAL A 146 6.92 0.96 -11.46
C VAL A 146 6.74 1.28 -9.97
N LEU A 147 5.85 2.22 -9.62
CA LEU A 147 5.49 2.46 -8.21
C LEU A 147 4.86 1.22 -7.57
N GLY A 148 3.89 0.59 -8.24
CA GLY A 148 3.25 -0.62 -7.74
C GLY A 148 4.26 -1.76 -7.51
N LEU A 149 5.20 -1.94 -8.44
CA LEU A 149 6.30 -2.91 -8.30
C LEU A 149 7.25 -2.57 -7.16
N LEU A 150 7.55 -1.28 -6.96
CA LEU A 150 8.38 -0.83 -5.85
C LEU A 150 7.72 -1.14 -4.50
N ILE A 151 6.42 -0.81 -4.34
CA ILE A 151 5.66 -1.11 -3.11
C ILE A 151 5.62 -2.63 -2.88
N ALA A 152 5.37 -3.41 -3.93
CA ALA A 152 5.38 -4.88 -3.88
C ALA A 152 6.75 -5.46 -3.50
N THR A 153 7.83 -4.83 -3.95
CA THR A 153 9.20 -5.27 -3.65
C THR A 153 9.57 -4.95 -2.21
N LEU A 154 9.14 -3.78 -1.70
CA LEU A 154 9.44 -3.35 -0.33
C LEU A 154 8.54 -3.98 0.73
N ASN A 155 7.34 -4.43 0.35
CA ASN A 155 6.39 -5.11 1.23
C ASN A 155 5.76 -6.29 0.47
N PRO A 156 6.51 -7.39 0.30
CA PRO A 156 6.02 -8.56 -0.42
C PRO A 156 4.77 -9.18 0.22
N GLU A 157 4.60 -8.96 1.53
CA GLU A 157 3.48 -9.40 2.35
C GLU A 157 2.17 -8.61 2.11
N LEU A 158 2.24 -7.38 1.58
CA LEU A 158 1.01 -6.63 1.28
C LEU A 158 0.28 -7.31 0.13
N ASP A 159 -1.04 -7.45 0.26
CA ASP A 159 -1.87 -7.92 -0.84
C ASP A 159 -2.06 -6.85 -1.92
N ILE A 160 -2.79 -7.17 -2.98
CA ILE A 160 -2.97 -6.25 -4.10
C ILE A 160 -3.87 -5.05 -3.74
N ASP A 161 -4.78 -5.22 -2.80
CA ASP A 161 -5.73 -4.20 -2.39
C ASP A 161 -5.01 -3.16 -1.52
N ASP A 162 -4.19 -3.61 -0.57
CA ASP A 162 -3.36 -2.74 0.28
C ASP A 162 -2.34 -1.94 -0.54
N ARG A 163 -1.71 -2.56 -1.55
CA ARG A 163 -0.82 -1.85 -2.48
C ARG A 163 -1.58 -0.77 -3.27
N SER A 164 -2.81 -1.08 -3.68
CA SER A 164 -3.67 -0.13 -4.38
C SER A 164 -4.10 1.02 -3.47
N GLU A 165 -4.27 0.77 -2.17
CA GLU A 165 -4.55 1.83 -1.20
C GLU A 165 -3.39 2.81 -1.07
N VAL A 166 -2.14 2.34 -1.05
CA VAL A 166 -0.95 3.24 -1.04
C VAL A 166 -0.97 4.16 -2.26
N LEU A 167 -1.20 3.61 -3.45
CA LEU A 167 -1.29 4.39 -4.69
C LEU A 167 -2.47 5.38 -4.68
N ARG A 168 -3.59 5.00 -4.07
CA ARG A 168 -4.78 5.84 -3.91
C ARG A 168 -4.52 7.00 -2.95
N ASP A 169 -3.89 6.74 -1.81
CA ASP A 169 -3.55 7.74 -0.80
C ASP A 169 -2.57 8.79 -1.34
N LEU A 170 -1.61 8.34 -2.16
CA LEU A 170 -0.68 9.22 -2.88
C LEU A 170 -1.30 9.89 -4.11
N ARG A 171 -2.59 9.62 -4.39
CA ARG A 171 -3.34 10.11 -5.55
C ARG A 171 -2.75 9.77 -6.92
N MET A 172 -1.84 8.81 -6.97
CA MET A 172 -1.15 8.37 -8.19
C MET A 172 -2.07 7.64 -9.17
N LEU A 173 -3.26 7.20 -8.75
CA LEU A 173 -4.24 6.62 -9.68
C LEU A 173 -5.03 7.67 -10.47
N LYS A 174 -4.97 8.94 -10.08
CA LYS A 174 -5.76 10.04 -10.69
C LYS A 174 -4.91 11.21 -11.17
N GLU A 175 -3.81 11.49 -10.48
CA GLU A 175 -3.07 12.76 -10.58
C GLU A 175 -1.62 12.58 -11.08
N VAL A 176 -1.31 11.51 -11.82
CA VAL A 176 -0.09 11.51 -12.66
C VAL A 176 -0.33 12.45 -13.84
N SER A 177 -0.55 13.72 -13.55
CA SER A 177 -0.72 14.78 -14.53
C SER A 177 0.57 15.56 -14.66
N THR A 178 0.82 15.98 -15.90
CA THR A 178 1.90 16.85 -16.37
C THR A 178 1.85 18.28 -15.82
N GLU A 179 0.81 18.62 -15.06
CA GLU A 179 0.45 19.98 -14.71
C GLU A 179 0.13 20.09 -13.22
N GLY A 180 0.70 21.11 -12.56
CA GLY A 180 0.51 21.42 -11.16
C GLY A 180 1.70 21.07 -10.26
N SER A 181 1.62 21.52 -9.01
CA SER A 181 2.52 21.11 -7.94
C SER A 181 1.72 20.48 -6.81
N TYR A 182 2.18 19.34 -6.32
CA TYR A 182 1.52 18.61 -5.24
C TYR A 182 2.54 17.88 -4.37
N ASP A 183 2.18 17.71 -3.10
CA ASP A 183 2.97 16.99 -2.12
C ASP A 183 2.03 16.09 -1.31
N TRP A 184 2.17 14.78 -1.51
CA TRP A 184 1.35 13.77 -0.86
C TRP A 184 2.22 12.83 -0.07
N THR A 185 1.78 12.44 1.12
CA THR A 185 2.50 11.51 1.99
C THR A 185 1.54 10.52 2.59
N THR A 186 1.96 9.26 2.69
CA THR A 186 1.25 8.22 3.43
C THR A 186 2.25 7.26 4.07
N THR A 187 1.86 6.59 5.14
CA THR A 187 2.68 5.58 5.81
C THR A 187 1.95 4.24 5.77
N ARG A 188 2.67 3.16 5.46
CA ARG A 188 2.20 1.78 5.67
C ARG A 188 3.31 0.97 6.32
N GLY A 189 2.98 0.31 7.43
CA GLY A 189 3.97 -0.34 8.29
C GLY A 189 5.04 0.68 8.73
N ARG A 190 6.31 0.34 8.48
CA ARG A 190 7.46 1.23 8.75
C ARG A 190 7.94 2.01 7.54
N ILE A 191 7.21 2.02 6.42
CA ILE A 191 7.62 2.77 5.23
C ILE A 191 6.76 4.02 5.11
N LYS A 192 7.43 5.17 5.07
CA LYS A 192 6.85 6.44 4.65
C LYS A 192 7.03 6.58 3.14
N TYR A 193 5.91 6.76 2.46
CA TYR A 193 5.86 7.09 1.05
C TYR A 193 5.53 8.56 0.88
N SER A 194 6.23 9.23 -0.01
CA SER A 194 5.87 10.57 -0.43
C SER A 194 5.93 10.71 -1.95
N VAL A 195 5.11 11.60 -2.48
CA VAL A 195 5.17 12.05 -3.87
C VAL A 195 5.23 13.56 -3.85
N HIS A 196 6.27 14.08 -4.48
CA HIS A 196 6.40 15.49 -4.77
C HIS A 196 6.36 15.68 -6.28
N ALA A 197 5.49 16.56 -6.77
CA ALA A 197 5.48 16.96 -8.16
C ALA A 197 5.64 18.47 -8.29
N ASP A 198 6.44 18.87 -9.27
CA ASP A 198 6.60 20.26 -9.67
C ASP A 198 6.90 20.34 -11.16
N ASN A 199 6.13 21.15 -11.89
CA ASN A 199 6.32 21.42 -13.32
C ASN A 199 6.49 20.14 -14.17
N GLY A 200 5.64 19.13 -13.94
CA GLY A 200 5.65 17.86 -14.67
C GLY A 200 6.72 16.85 -14.20
N LYS A 201 7.64 17.26 -13.32
CA LYS A 201 8.61 16.35 -12.68
C LYS A 201 7.99 15.78 -11.42
N VAL A 202 7.96 14.47 -11.33
CA VAL A 202 7.42 13.72 -10.20
C VAL A 202 8.56 12.94 -9.54
N VAL A 203 8.69 13.13 -8.22
CA VAL A 203 9.61 12.40 -7.37
C VAL A 203 8.80 11.64 -6.34
N PHE A 204 8.77 10.32 -6.47
CA PHE A 204 8.26 9.45 -5.43
C PHE A 204 9.41 9.02 -4.53
N THR A 205 9.22 9.02 -3.22
CA THR A 205 10.20 8.53 -2.23
C THR A 205 9.56 7.44 -1.37
N ALA A 206 10.29 6.35 -1.16
CA ALA A 206 10.02 5.37 -0.12
C ALA A 206 11.22 5.33 0.83
N ALA A 207 10.99 5.61 2.11
CA ALA A 207 12.01 5.60 3.16
C ALA A 207 11.42 5.05 4.45
N GLU A 208 12.27 4.68 5.40
CA GLU A 208 11.80 4.35 6.73
C GLU A 208 11.03 5.52 7.35
N SER A 209 9.90 5.22 7.97
CA SER A 209 9.17 6.16 8.81
C SER A 209 9.88 6.22 10.16
N ASP A 210 10.45 7.38 10.50
CA ASP A 210 10.95 7.64 11.85
C ASP A 210 9.82 7.34 12.85
N SER A 211 10.07 6.43 13.79
CA SER A 211 9.10 5.99 14.80
C SER A 211 8.87 7.01 15.93
N ASN A 212 9.26 8.28 15.71
CA ASN A 212 9.15 9.38 16.68
C ASN A 212 8.13 10.44 16.22
N GLY A 213 6.86 10.05 16.07
CA GLY A 213 5.73 10.95 15.86
C GLY A 213 4.63 10.67 16.88
#